data_AF-A0A1W0WUU3-F1
#
_entry.id   AF-A0A1W0WUU3-F1
#
_cell.length_a   1.000
_cell.length_b   1.000
_cell.length_c   1.000
_cell.angle_alpha   90.00
_cell.angle_beta   90.00
_cell.angle_gamma   90.00
#
_symmetry.space_group_name_H-M   'P 1'
#
loop_
_entity.id
_entity.type
_entity.pdbx_description
1 polymer ?
#
loop_
_entity_poly.entity_id
_entity_poly.type
_entity_poly.pdbx_seq_one_letter_code
_entity_poly.pdbx_strand_id
1 'polypeptide(L)'
;MRKPAYQRQTIPRDEALVRQMVPAIRDATLKLYQICTCSSRERGEIRPASATDEEYFLALADLFRCYRWLAGVADTDNLESKERYGRSTMEALREGIEVVERIIPFTEPRSSHPWIRVSESVRDAMNFGMQALTNCVRDAPSVQCIIWPDFFEAIGSLIILEEDKLLNYVCAVIMNCLTDDRLHQIVDRGYAARIFERISVFEAREDSLVAFDAVFDLSSHLLQCSLVAERDYDLLPLTARASILDMLNTSFTTHATGEPFQESVIPTFWFGKLAEEFKNNCTCLLRLREHTPIPDEECDLVLKALNLLGNITASDQLRRSFCTDKALLDEVIGIFVAVDETGRRGENLFTPITKMVNIKPQELVTPSRGLKSQLLRLLANLVYENPEFEQRARETNIFTRLKDNTTIDYRNPYVQQWAILTIRNLHFSGLLEEVRREQEAALFQQSTTQPGLAHSVDGDIMGERKWQGSLAPHRMRGFQHSETVEALDLHTSFSEPRSRPGPSTNSHVKQHGSSRREHKSTKGQRRPSKSTKADQETQTLSPPPPPPPPPPLSANPLEEQDSCSA
;
A
#
# COMPACT_ATOMS: atom_id res chain seq x y z
N MET A 1 14.86 46.58 17.48
CA MET A 1 13.88 45.73 16.78
C MET A 1 13.00 46.62 15.92
N ARG A 2 13.06 46.49 14.57
CA ARG A 2 12.07 47.15 13.69
C ARG A 2 10.72 46.46 13.91
N LYS A 3 9.62 47.24 13.95
CA LYS A 3 8.27 46.65 13.88
C LYS A 3 8.12 45.94 12.53
N PRO A 4 7.45 44.76 12.48
CA PRO A 4 7.26 44.08 11.22
C PRO A 4 6.44 44.97 10.26
N ALA A 5 6.85 45.05 9.00
CA ALA A 5 6.18 45.90 8.01
C ALA A 5 4.84 45.30 7.57
N TYR A 6 4.71 43.97 7.65
CA TYR A 6 3.48 43.24 7.39
C TYR A 6 2.99 42.47 8.62
N GLN A 7 1.67 42.48 8.86
CA GLN A 7 1.04 41.73 9.95
C GLN A 7 0.00 40.77 9.39
N ARG A 8 -0.14 39.60 10.02
CA ARG A 8 -1.09 38.55 9.63
C ARG A 8 -2.50 39.12 9.55
N GLN A 9 -3.18 38.87 8.44
CA GLN A 9 -4.55 39.30 8.22
C GLN A 9 -5.55 38.22 8.62
N THR A 10 -6.65 38.65 9.24
CA THR A 10 -7.80 37.78 9.49
C THR A 10 -8.70 37.81 8.26
N ILE A 11 -8.81 36.67 7.56
CA ILE A 11 -9.62 36.58 6.34
C ILE A 11 -11.10 36.45 6.73
N PRO A 12 -11.98 37.39 6.34
CA PRO A 12 -13.40 37.33 6.66
C PRO A 12 -14.10 36.21 5.87
N ARG A 13 -15.30 35.82 6.31
CA ARG A 13 -16.18 34.88 5.58
C ARG A 13 -17.12 35.58 4.59
N ASP A 14 -16.89 36.86 4.33
CA ASP A 14 -17.69 37.68 3.42
C ASP A 14 -16.93 37.90 2.11
N GLU A 15 -17.58 37.59 0.99
CA GLU A 15 -16.94 37.59 -0.32
C GLU A 15 -16.47 38.97 -0.77
N ALA A 16 -17.31 39.98 -0.59
CA ALA A 16 -17.00 41.33 -1.01
C ALA A 16 -15.80 41.87 -0.23
N LEU A 17 -15.72 41.58 1.07
CA LEU A 17 -14.58 41.96 1.90
C LEU A 17 -13.30 41.23 1.47
N VAL A 18 -13.34 39.93 1.19
CA VAL A 18 -12.16 39.18 0.72
C VAL A 18 -11.65 39.77 -0.60
N ARG A 19 -12.53 40.03 -1.57
CA ARG A 19 -12.17 40.64 -2.86
C ARG A 19 -11.53 42.03 -2.70
N GLN A 20 -12.00 42.83 -1.74
CA GLN A 20 -11.43 44.14 -1.44
C GLN A 20 -10.04 44.05 -0.80
N MET A 21 -9.75 43.00 -0.03
CA MET A 21 -8.45 42.79 0.61
C MET A 21 -7.36 42.33 -0.35
N VAL A 22 -7.71 41.55 -1.38
CA VAL A 22 -6.75 40.92 -2.31
C VAL A 22 -5.74 41.92 -2.92
N PRO A 23 -6.14 43.08 -3.49
CA PRO A 23 -5.19 44.01 -4.07
C PRO A 23 -4.15 44.53 -3.07
N ALA A 24 -4.58 44.88 -1.85
CA ALA A 24 -3.68 45.40 -0.81
C ALA A 24 -2.67 44.35 -0.34
N ILE A 25 -3.11 43.10 -0.17
CA ILE A 25 -2.23 41.99 0.23
C ILE A 25 -1.26 41.65 -0.92
N ARG A 26 -1.74 41.62 -2.17
CA ARG A 26 -0.89 41.38 -3.36
C ARG A 26 0.19 42.45 -3.49
N ASP A 27 -0.16 43.73 -3.35
CA ASP A 27 0.79 44.84 -3.42
C ASP A 27 1.85 44.75 -2.31
N ALA A 28 1.45 44.37 -1.09
CA ALA A 28 2.38 44.14 0.01
C ALA A 28 3.32 42.96 -0.29
N THR A 29 2.77 41.84 -0.79
CA THR A 29 3.52 40.64 -1.18
C THR A 29 4.57 40.96 -2.23
N LEU A 30 4.18 41.69 -3.30
CA LEU A 30 5.09 42.07 -4.39
C LEU A 30 6.21 43.01 -3.91
N LYS A 31 5.90 43.98 -3.04
CA LYS A 31 6.93 44.87 -2.45
C LYS A 31 7.92 44.08 -1.61
N LEU A 32 7.44 43.12 -0.81
CA LEU A 32 8.30 42.27 0.01
C LEU A 32 9.15 41.33 -0.85
N TYR A 33 8.57 40.71 -1.87
CA TYR A 33 9.31 39.91 -2.86
C TYR A 33 10.45 40.72 -3.49
N GLN A 34 10.18 41.95 -3.95
CA GLN A 34 11.23 42.82 -4.49
C GLN A 34 12.35 43.06 -3.47
N ILE A 35 12.05 43.29 -2.19
CA ILE A 35 13.08 43.47 -1.16
C ILE A 35 13.89 42.17 -0.94
N CYS A 36 13.20 41.02 -0.86
CA CYS A 36 13.81 39.70 -0.70
C CYS A 36 14.78 39.36 -1.84
N THR A 37 14.48 39.84 -3.06
CA THR A 37 15.21 39.54 -4.30
C THR A 37 16.21 40.63 -4.72
N CYS A 38 16.09 41.86 -4.22
CA CYS A 38 17.00 42.97 -4.53
C CYS A 38 18.34 42.94 -3.77
N SER A 39 18.54 41.99 -2.83
CA SER A 39 19.65 42.03 -1.86
C SER A 39 20.85 41.09 -2.12
N SER A 40 20.94 40.37 -3.25
CA SER A 40 22.23 39.78 -3.66
C SER A 40 22.59 40.17 -5.10
N ARG A 41 23.79 40.73 -5.25
CA ARG A 41 24.39 41.09 -6.55
C ARG A 41 24.99 39.87 -7.27
N GLU A 42 24.74 38.67 -6.75
CA GLU A 42 25.22 37.41 -7.32
C GLU A 42 24.04 36.43 -7.34
N ARG A 43 23.52 36.17 -8.54
CA ARG A 43 22.55 35.09 -8.76
C ARG A 43 23.20 33.78 -8.32
N GLY A 44 22.76 33.21 -7.21
CA GLY A 44 23.17 31.86 -6.78
C GLY A 44 23.73 31.75 -5.36
N GLU A 45 23.95 32.84 -4.62
CA GLU A 45 24.39 32.74 -3.22
C GLU A 45 23.23 32.37 -2.30
N ILE A 46 23.26 31.15 -1.76
CA ILE A 46 22.29 30.63 -0.80
C ILE A 46 22.53 31.31 0.57
N ARG A 47 21.49 31.86 1.22
CA ARG A 47 21.60 32.63 2.49
C ARG A 47 20.61 32.18 3.57
N PRO A 48 20.84 32.42 4.88
CA PRO A 48 19.81 32.17 5.89
C PRO A 48 18.55 33.03 5.68
N ALA A 49 17.40 32.55 6.16
CA ALA A 49 16.14 33.29 6.13
C ALA A 49 16.22 34.57 6.99
N SER A 50 15.77 35.68 6.42
CA SER A 50 15.72 37.00 7.05
C SER A 50 14.32 37.30 7.58
N ALA A 51 14.21 38.31 8.46
CA ALA A 51 12.90 38.78 8.93
C ALA A 51 12.00 39.29 7.79
N THR A 52 12.58 39.76 6.68
CA THR A 52 11.81 40.18 5.50
C THR A 52 11.28 38.99 4.72
N ASP A 53 12.00 37.87 4.68
CA ASP A 53 11.49 36.64 4.07
C ASP A 53 10.30 36.10 4.88
N GLU A 54 10.36 36.15 6.21
CA GLU A 54 9.23 35.79 7.08
C GLU A 54 7.99 36.65 6.80
N GLU A 55 8.17 37.97 6.69
CA GLU A 55 7.07 38.88 6.35
C GLU A 55 6.51 38.62 4.96
N TYR A 56 7.38 38.32 3.99
CA TYR A 56 6.99 37.94 2.63
C TYR A 56 6.12 36.68 2.64
N PHE A 57 6.59 35.60 3.27
CA PHE A 57 5.83 34.34 3.32
C PHE A 57 4.54 34.48 4.15
N LEU A 58 4.52 35.34 5.16
CA LEU A 58 3.28 35.65 5.89
C LEU A 58 2.24 36.36 5.00
N ALA A 59 2.67 37.34 4.20
CA ALA A 59 1.81 38.03 3.23
C ALA A 59 1.34 37.09 2.11
N LEU A 60 2.25 36.26 1.60
CA LEU A 60 1.95 35.25 0.59
C LEU A 60 0.94 34.21 1.10
N ALA A 61 1.08 33.77 2.36
CA ALA A 61 0.12 32.87 2.99
C ALA A 61 -1.27 33.49 3.18
N ASP A 62 -1.37 34.78 3.51
CA ASP A 62 -2.65 35.51 3.55
C ASP A 62 -3.27 35.61 2.15
N LEU A 63 -2.46 35.90 1.12
CA LEU A 63 -2.91 35.98 -0.27
C LEU A 63 -3.50 34.65 -0.74
N PHE A 64 -2.78 33.54 -0.51
CA PHE A 64 -3.26 32.22 -0.87
C PHE A 64 -4.48 31.79 -0.07
N ARG A 65 -4.63 32.21 1.20
CA ARG A 65 -5.87 31.97 1.95
C ARG A 65 -7.08 32.67 1.31
N CYS A 66 -6.91 33.88 0.79
CA CYS A 66 -7.94 34.56 0.02
C CYS A 66 -8.30 33.79 -1.26
N TYR A 67 -7.31 33.40 -2.06
CA TYR A 67 -7.54 32.65 -3.31
C TYR A 67 -8.16 31.28 -3.05
N ARG A 68 -7.70 30.55 -2.04
CA ARG A 68 -8.27 29.25 -1.63
C ARG A 68 -9.73 29.38 -1.26
N TRP A 69 -10.09 30.41 -0.50
CA TRP A 69 -11.47 30.65 -0.08
C TRP A 69 -12.35 31.07 -1.25
N LEU A 70 -11.87 31.97 -2.13
CA LEU A 70 -12.60 32.38 -3.31
C LEU A 70 -12.84 31.20 -4.26
N ALA A 71 -11.80 30.45 -4.61
CA ALA A 71 -11.92 29.30 -5.54
C ALA A 71 -12.68 28.11 -4.96
N GLY A 72 -12.65 27.92 -3.62
CA GLY A 72 -13.24 26.75 -2.96
C GLY A 72 -14.61 26.97 -2.32
N VAL A 73 -15.05 28.22 -2.15
CA VAL A 73 -16.30 28.54 -1.44
C VAL A 73 -17.15 29.56 -2.20
N ALA A 74 -16.56 30.67 -2.64
CA ALA A 74 -17.34 31.77 -3.22
C ALA A 74 -17.64 31.59 -4.71
N ASP A 75 -16.67 31.08 -5.48
CA ASP A 75 -16.68 31.00 -6.94
C ASP A 75 -16.55 29.56 -7.45
N THR A 76 -17.07 28.56 -6.72
CA THR A 76 -16.81 27.13 -7.02
C THR A 76 -17.16 26.71 -8.45
N ASP A 77 -18.18 27.31 -9.04
CA ASP A 77 -18.67 26.97 -10.38
C ASP A 77 -18.29 28.02 -11.45
N ASN A 78 -17.59 29.08 -11.04
CA ASN A 78 -17.19 30.14 -11.96
C ASN A 78 -15.80 29.85 -12.55
N LEU A 79 -15.78 29.29 -13.77
CA LEU A 79 -14.55 28.95 -14.48
C LEU A 79 -13.63 30.15 -14.76
N GLU A 80 -14.19 31.33 -15.05
CA GLU A 80 -13.38 32.54 -15.30
C GLU A 80 -12.66 32.98 -14.01
N SER A 81 -13.38 32.96 -12.89
CA SER A 81 -12.79 33.23 -11.58
C SER A 81 -11.73 32.19 -11.21
N LYS A 82 -12.01 30.90 -11.40
CA LYS A 82 -11.05 29.81 -11.18
C LYS A 82 -9.79 29.97 -12.03
N GLU A 83 -9.93 30.32 -13.30
CA GLU A 83 -8.79 30.59 -14.18
C GLU A 83 -7.96 31.77 -13.64
N ARG A 84 -8.62 32.88 -13.30
CA ARG A 84 -7.97 34.09 -12.78
C ARG A 84 -7.19 33.81 -11.50
N TYR A 85 -7.80 33.11 -10.53
CA TYR A 85 -7.14 32.75 -9.29
C TYR A 85 -6.06 31.69 -9.49
N GLY A 86 -6.26 30.71 -10.37
CA GLY A 86 -5.27 29.70 -10.71
C GLY A 86 -4.00 30.34 -11.27
N ARG A 87 -4.13 31.23 -12.27
CA ARG A 87 -2.98 31.96 -12.83
C ARG A 87 -2.27 32.81 -11.79
N SER A 88 -3.04 33.56 -10.99
CA SER A 88 -2.47 34.42 -9.93
C SER A 88 -1.77 33.59 -8.84
N THR A 89 -2.31 32.40 -8.53
CA THR A 89 -1.72 31.47 -7.56
C THR A 89 -0.41 30.91 -8.10
N MET A 90 -0.36 30.49 -9.37
CA MET A 90 0.87 29.98 -10.00
C MET A 90 1.96 31.03 -10.11
N GLU A 91 1.61 32.26 -10.48
CA GLU A 91 2.55 33.39 -10.52
C GLU A 91 3.18 33.63 -9.15
N ALA A 92 2.35 33.74 -8.11
CA ALA A 92 2.82 33.95 -6.74
C ALA A 92 3.57 32.73 -6.16
N LEU A 93 3.21 31.50 -6.55
CA LEU A 93 3.94 30.28 -6.17
C LEU A 93 5.34 30.26 -6.75
N ARG A 94 5.52 30.66 -8.02
CA ARG A 94 6.84 30.75 -8.66
C ARG A 94 7.76 31.72 -7.94
N GLU A 95 7.24 32.91 -7.63
CA GLU A 95 7.97 33.89 -6.82
C GLU A 95 8.34 33.32 -5.44
N GLY A 96 7.40 32.60 -4.81
CA GLY A 96 7.63 31.92 -3.54
C GLY A 96 8.72 30.87 -3.61
N ILE A 97 8.69 29.99 -4.62
CA ILE A 97 9.68 28.94 -4.86
C ILE A 97 11.06 29.57 -5.10
N GLU A 98 11.15 30.62 -5.91
CA GLU A 98 12.41 31.34 -6.15
C GLU A 98 13.03 31.89 -4.85
N VAL A 99 12.20 32.42 -3.94
CA VAL A 99 12.68 32.87 -2.63
C VAL A 99 13.09 31.67 -1.76
N VAL A 100 12.35 30.56 -1.78
CA VAL A 100 12.70 29.32 -1.07
C VAL A 100 14.04 28.77 -1.55
N GLU A 101 14.29 28.72 -2.85
CA GLU A 101 15.55 28.22 -3.43
C GLU A 101 16.76 29.08 -3.07
N ARG A 102 16.55 30.35 -2.70
CA ARG A 102 17.61 31.27 -2.24
C ARG A 102 17.91 31.18 -0.75
N ILE A 103 16.99 30.64 0.05
CA ILE A 103 17.22 30.48 1.49
C ILE A 103 17.83 29.11 1.77
N ILE A 104 18.95 29.04 2.53
CA ILE A 104 19.56 27.77 2.94
C ILE A 104 18.54 27.09 3.87
N PRO A 105 18.02 25.89 3.54
CA PRO A 105 17.51 25.02 4.58
C PRO A 105 18.75 24.49 5.31
N PHE A 106 19.06 25.01 6.50
CA PHE A 106 20.25 24.66 7.31
C PHE A 106 20.71 23.20 7.12
N THR A 107 21.72 22.96 6.28
CA THR A 107 22.34 21.64 6.11
C THR A 107 23.58 21.54 7.00
N GLU A 108 23.43 20.94 8.18
CA GLU A 108 24.47 20.01 8.62
C GLU A 108 24.20 18.68 7.90
N PRO A 109 25.20 18.00 7.30
CA PRO A 109 25.02 16.73 6.59
C PRO A 109 24.48 15.56 7.44
N ARG A 110 24.09 15.80 8.69
CA ARG A 110 23.68 14.81 9.69
C ARG A 110 22.34 15.09 10.35
N SER A 111 21.63 16.17 10.01
CA SER A 111 20.30 16.46 10.57
C SER A 111 19.18 15.91 9.68
N SER A 112 18.30 15.13 10.27
CA SER A 112 17.36 14.17 9.63
C SER A 112 16.19 14.75 8.81
N HIS A 113 16.11 16.06 8.56
CA HIS A 113 15.16 16.61 7.57
C HIS A 113 15.43 18.10 7.26
N PRO A 114 15.42 18.56 5.99
CA PRO A 114 15.65 19.97 5.64
C PRO A 114 14.60 20.95 6.21
N TRP A 115 13.39 20.44 6.53
CA TRP A 115 12.18 21.24 6.86
C TRP A 115 11.87 21.41 8.34
N ILE A 116 12.59 20.71 9.22
CA ILE A 116 12.48 20.94 10.67
C ILE A 116 12.94 22.35 11.04
N ARG A 117 13.61 23.07 10.11
CA ARG A 117 14.16 24.42 10.34
C ARG A 117 13.66 25.51 9.36
N VAL A 118 12.69 25.21 8.50
CA VAL A 118 11.98 26.24 7.73
C VAL A 118 10.85 26.80 8.59
N SER A 119 10.64 28.11 8.56
CA SER A 119 9.62 28.75 9.40
C SER A 119 8.20 28.31 9.04
N GLU A 120 7.32 28.43 10.03
CA GLU A 120 5.90 28.14 9.87
C GLU A 120 5.26 28.96 8.75
N SER A 121 5.75 30.17 8.50
CA SER A 121 5.24 31.07 7.45
C SER A 121 5.45 30.51 6.04
N VAL A 122 6.63 29.97 5.74
CA VAL A 122 6.94 29.33 4.44
C VAL A 122 6.07 28.09 4.24
N ARG A 123 6.00 27.24 5.27
CA ARG A 123 5.19 26.01 5.23
C ARG A 123 3.72 26.34 5.00
N ASP A 124 3.18 27.32 5.72
CA ASP A 124 1.82 27.81 5.55
C ASP A 124 1.60 28.34 4.13
N ALA A 125 2.50 29.19 3.62
CA ALA A 125 2.39 29.77 2.29
C ALA A 125 2.33 28.69 1.21
N MET A 126 3.28 27.75 1.20
CA MET A 126 3.32 26.68 0.20
C MET A 126 2.08 25.77 0.28
N ASN A 127 1.68 25.39 1.50
CA ASN A 127 0.49 24.57 1.71
C ASN A 127 -0.80 25.28 1.27
N PHE A 128 -0.98 26.56 1.60
CA PHE A 128 -2.16 27.31 1.19
C PHE A 128 -2.18 27.59 -0.31
N GLY A 129 -1.01 27.85 -0.92
CA GLY A 129 -0.89 28.04 -2.35
C GLY A 129 -1.26 26.78 -3.13
N MET A 130 -0.73 25.63 -2.71
CA MET A 130 -1.08 24.36 -3.33
C MET A 130 -2.55 23.99 -3.15
N GLN A 131 -3.13 24.20 -1.96
CA GLN A 131 -4.58 24.01 -1.76
C GLN A 131 -5.44 24.95 -2.63
N ALA A 132 -5.03 26.22 -2.76
CA ALA A 132 -5.73 27.16 -3.62
C ALA A 132 -5.71 26.67 -5.07
N LEU A 133 -4.56 26.17 -5.52
CA LEU A 133 -4.40 25.60 -6.85
C LEU A 133 -5.27 24.35 -7.05
N THR A 134 -5.29 23.42 -6.08
CA THR A 134 -6.18 22.24 -6.10
C THR A 134 -7.64 22.63 -6.30
N ASN A 135 -8.11 23.66 -5.58
CA ASN A 135 -9.48 24.15 -5.73
C ASN A 135 -9.75 24.78 -7.11
N CYS A 136 -8.75 25.46 -7.69
CA CYS A 136 -8.89 26.08 -9.01
C CYS A 136 -8.96 25.04 -10.13
N VAL A 137 -8.16 23.97 -10.06
CA VAL A 137 -8.09 22.96 -11.12
C VAL A 137 -9.17 21.88 -11.00
N ARG A 138 -9.80 21.74 -9.82
CA ARG A 138 -10.86 20.76 -9.59
C ARG A 138 -12.04 20.99 -10.54
N ASP A 139 -12.40 19.93 -11.26
CA ASP A 139 -13.50 19.87 -12.22
C ASP A 139 -13.46 21.00 -13.27
N ALA A 140 -12.26 21.46 -13.64
CA ALA A 140 -12.07 22.59 -14.54
C ALA A 140 -11.03 22.28 -15.64
N PRO A 141 -11.36 21.50 -16.68
CA PRO A 141 -10.42 21.06 -17.70
C PRO A 141 -9.67 22.19 -18.43
N SER A 142 -10.35 23.32 -18.69
CA SER A 142 -9.71 24.49 -19.29
C SER A 142 -8.61 25.06 -18.39
N VAL A 143 -8.88 25.16 -17.08
CA VAL A 143 -7.93 25.65 -16.08
C VAL A 143 -6.78 24.67 -15.90
N GLN A 144 -7.06 23.36 -15.84
CA GLN A 144 -6.04 22.31 -15.78
C GLN A 144 -5.03 22.43 -16.93
N CYS A 145 -5.51 22.60 -18.17
CA CYS A 145 -4.65 22.76 -19.34
C CYS A 145 -3.80 24.04 -19.31
N ILE A 146 -4.36 25.13 -18.77
CA ILE A 146 -3.67 26.41 -18.65
C ILE A 146 -2.56 26.36 -17.58
N ILE A 147 -2.84 25.71 -16.45
CA ILE A 147 -1.97 25.67 -15.29
C ILE A 147 -0.87 24.61 -15.42
N TRP A 148 -1.16 23.50 -16.10
CA TRP A 148 -0.26 22.34 -16.17
C TRP A 148 1.18 22.67 -16.58
N PRO A 149 1.47 23.41 -17.67
CA PRO A 149 2.85 23.65 -18.10
C PRO A 149 3.67 24.35 -17.02
N ASP A 150 3.05 25.32 -16.34
CA ASP A 150 3.69 26.11 -15.31
C ASP A 150 3.88 25.31 -14.02
N PHE A 151 2.88 24.49 -13.67
CA PHE A 151 2.91 23.62 -12.50
C PHE A 151 3.91 22.48 -12.67
N PHE A 152 3.96 21.85 -13.84
CA PHE A 152 4.83 20.72 -14.13
C PHE A 152 6.32 21.04 -13.93
N GLU A 153 6.74 22.23 -14.32
CA GLU A 153 8.10 22.72 -14.07
C GLU A 153 8.37 22.99 -12.58
N ALA A 154 7.34 23.34 -11.81
CA ALA A 154 7.46 23.59 -10.37
C ALA A 154 7.45 22.32 -9.50
N ILE A 155 6.93 21.18 -10.02
CA ILE A 155 6.81 19.92 -9.25
C ILE A 155 8.16 19.49 -8.66
N GLY A 156 9.24 19.57 -9.45
CA GLY A 156 10.58 19.16 -8.99
C GLY A 156 11.00 19.91 -7.72
N SER A 157 10.94 21.23 -7.75
CA SER A 157 11.26 22.06 -6.57
C SER A 157 10.35 21.73 -5.39
N LEU A 158 9.04 21.54 -5.63
CA LEU A 158 8.04 21.26 -4.58
C LEU A 158 8.22 19.88 -3.92
N ILE A 159 8.58 18.84 -4.68
CA ILE A 159 8.84 17.49 -4.15
C ILE A 159 10.15 17.47 -3.36
N ILE A 160 11.17 18.20 -3.81
CA ILE A 160 12.46 18.35 -3.09
C ILE A 160 12.25 19.00 -1.71
N LEU A 161 11.14 19.70 -1.50
CA LEU A 161 10.80 20.26 -0.19
C LEU A 161 10.38 19.18 0.83
N GLU A 162 10.33 17.89 0.50
CA GLU A 162 10.13 16.75 1.44
C GLU A 162 9.04 16.90 2.53
N GLU A 163 8.12 17.86 2.42
CA GLU A 163 7.13 18.20 3.46
C GLU A 163 5.84 17.43 3.17
N ASP A 164 5.45 16.58 4.11
CA ASP A 164 4.42 15.57 3.88
C ASP A 164 3.08 16.18 3.47
N LYS A 165 2.66 17.27 4.12
CA LYS A 165 1.39 17.92 3.82
C LYS A 165 1.41 18.62 2.47
N LEU A 166 2.52 19.29 2.14
CA LEU A 166 2.72 19.90 0.85
C LEU A 166 2.71 18.85 -0.26
N LEU A 167 3.44 17.75 -0.09
CA LEU A 167 3.47 16.64 -1.05
C LEU A 167 2.06 16.11 -1.32
N ASN A 168 1.22 15.97 -0.30
CA ASN A 168 -0.17 15.56 -0.48
C ASN A 168 -0.95 16.54 -1.37
N TYR A 169 -0.80 17.84 -1.16
CA TYR A 169 -1.45 18.83 -2.02
C TYR A 169 -0.87 18.87 -3.44
N VAL A 170 0.44 18.65 -3.60
CA VAL A 170 1.09 18.49 -4.91
C VAL A 170 0.48 17.29 -5.64
N CYS A 171 0.42 16.14 -5.00
CA CYS A 171 -0.22 14.94 -5.55
C CYS A 171 -1.70 15.18 -5.88
N ALA A 172 -2.43 15.92 -5.04
CA ALA A 172 -3.81 16.28 -5.31
C ALA A 172 -3.97 17.17 -6.57
N VAL A 173 -3.08 18.14 -6.80
CA VAL A 173 -3.10 18.94 -8.03
C VAL A 173 -2.76 18.07 -9.24
N ILE A 174 -1.75 17.21 -9.13
CA ILE A 174 -1.38 16.26 -10.18
C ILE A 174 -2.59 15.41 -10.55
N MET A 175 -3.23 14.79 -9.57
CA MET A 175 -4.41 13.95 -9.77
C MET A 175 -5.56 14.68 -10.46
N ASN A 176 -5.85 15.92 -10.06
CA ASN A 176 -6.90 16.72 -10.73
C ASN A 176 -6.53 17.09 -12.17
N CYS A 177 -5.24 17.09 -12.53
CA CYS A 177 -4.77 17.41 -13.87
C CYS A 177 -4.35 16.17 -14.67
N LEU A 178 -4.47 14.96 -14.12
CA LEU A 178 -3.83 13.79 -14.69
C LEU A 178 -4.52 13.35 -15.98
N THR A 179 -3.71 13.11 -17.00
CA THR A 179 -4.08 12.44 -18.27
C THR A 179 -2.99 11.43 -18.58
N ASP A 180 -3.23 10.48 -19.49
CA ASP A 180 -2.22 9.47 -19.85
C ASP A 180 -0.89 10.10 -20.31
N ASP A 181 -0.95 11.11 -21.18
CA ASP A 181 0.24 11.87 -21.61
C ASP A 181 0.99 12.55 -20.46
N ARG A 182 0.26 13.01 -19.43
CA ARG A 182 0.85 13.70 -18.27
C ARG A 182 1.42 12.70 -17.28
N LEU A 183 0.84 11.50 -17.19
CA LEU A 183 1.39 10.39 -16.42
C LEU A 183 2.80 10.03 -16.92
N HIS A 184 2.96 9.88 -18.24
CA HIS A 184 4.27 9.65 -18.85
C HIS A 184 5.27 10.79 -18.56
N GLN A 185 4.83 12.05 -18.63
CA GLN A 185 5.68 13.20 -18.29
C GLN A 185 6.22 13.15 -16.85
N ILE A 186 5.36 12.78 -15.87
CA ILE A 186 5.75 12.65 -14.45
C ILE A 186 6.80 11.55 -14.29
N VAL A 187 6.60 10.41 -14.96
CA VAL A 187 7.53 9.29 -14.93
C VAL A 187 8.85 9.68 -15.60
N ASP A 188 8.84 10.32 -16.78
CA ASP A 188 10.04 10.72 -17.51
C ASP A 188 10.90 11.77 -16.80
N ARG A 189 10.30 12.61 -15.95
CA ARG A 189 11.05 13.54 -15.09
C ARG A 189 11.60 12.90 -13.82
N GLY A 190 11.30 11.62 -13.56
CA GLY A 190 11.72 10.91 -12.35
C GLY A 190 10.93 11.31 -11.09
N TYR A 191 9.82 12.04 -11.23
CA TYR A 191 9.00 12.45 -10.09
C TYR A 191 8.29 11.24 -9.45
N ALA A 192 7.92 10.25 -10.26
CA ALA A 192 7.32 9.00 -9.78
C ALA A 192 8.23 8.29 -8.75
N ALA A 193 9.53 8.18 -9.04
CA ALA A 193 10.49 7.55 -8.14
C ALA A 193 10.54 8.23 -6.76
N ARG A 194 10.55 9.58 -6.76
CA ARG A 194 10.53 10.37 -5.52
C ARG A 194 9.25 10.18 -4.72
N ILE A 195 8.11 10.06 -5.41
CA ILE A 195 6.82 9.79 -4.75
C ILE A 195 6.86 8.41 -4.07
N PHE A 196 7.34 7.37 -4.77
CA PHE A 196 7.45 6.03 -4.19
C PHE A 196 8.43 5.96 -3.01
N GLU A 197 9.56 6.69 -3.05
CA GLU A 197 10.47 6.84 -1.90
C GLU A 197 9.73 7.36 -0.66
N ARG A 198 8.83 8.34 -0.83
CA ARG A 198 8.05 8.91 0.28
C ARG A 198 6.98 7.97 0.83
N ILE A 199 6.39 7.14 -0.02
CA ILE A 199 5.42 6.12 0.44
C ILE A 199 6.05 5.19 1.46
N SER A 200 7.29 4.74 1.23
CA SER A 200 7.96 3.83 2.18
C SER A 200 8.14 4.45 3.57
N VAL A 201 8.26 5.79 3.65
CA VAL A 201 8.30 6.53 4.91
C VAL A 201 6.91 6.64 5.54
N PHE A 202 5.87 6.79 4.73
CA PHE A 202 4.49 6.88 5.20
C PHE A 202 3.95 5.56 5.73
N GLU A 203 4.24 4.44 5.07
CA GLU A 203 3.79 3.11 5.52
C GLU A 203 4.35 2.73 6.89
N ALA A 204 5.52 3.25 7.25
CA ALA A 204 6.11 3.05 8.58
C ALA A 204 5.39 3.84 9.70
N ARG A 205 4.43 4.72 9.37
CA ARG A 205 3.71 5.58 10.33
C ARG A 205 2.24 5.17 10.46
N GLU A 206 1.78 4.96 11.69
CA GLU A 206 0.41 4.50 11.97
C GLU A 206 -0.69 5.52 11.58
N ASP A 207 -0.36 6.80 11.40
CA ASP A 207 -1.31 7.90 11.11
C ASP A 207 -1.38 8.32 9.62
N SER A 208 -0.61 7.68 8.73
CA SER A 208 -0.38 8.19 7.38
C SER A 208 -1.51 8.01 6.37
N LEU A 209 -2.23 6.89 6.39
CA LEU A 209 -3.17 6.54 5.32
C LEU A 209 -4.33 7.54 5.17
N VAL A 210 -4.83 8.10 6.27
CA VAL A 210 -5.93 9.09 6.25
C VAL A 210 -5.40 10.51 6.03
N ALA A 211 -4.16 10.78 6.41
CA ALA A 211 -3.58 12.12 6.31
C ALA A 211 -3.06 12.45 4.90
N PHE A 212 -2.68 11.44 4.11
CA PHE A 212 -1.97 11.59 2.84
C PHE A 212 -2.58 10.77 1.69
N ASP A 213 -3.92 10.74 1.64
CA ASP A 213 -4.73 10.02 0.64
C ASP A 213 -4.29 10.26 -0.82
N ALA A 214 -4.09 11.52 -1.21
CA ALA A 214 -3.73 11.89 -2.58
C ALA A 214 -2.37 11.33 -3.02
N VAL A 215 -1.44 11.10 -2.08
CA VAL A 215 -0.16 10.44 -2.38
C VAL A 215 -0.39 8.97 -2.77
N PHE A 216 -1.16 8.24 -1.98
CA PHE A 216 -1.47 6.83 -2.25
C PHE A 216 -2.33 6.66 -3.51
N ASP A 217 -3.29 7.56 -3.73
CA ASP A 217 -4.14 7.55 -4.93
C ASP A 217 -3.32 7.78 -6.20
N LEU A 218 -2.45 8.80 -6.22
CA LEU A 218 -1.57 9.07 -7.35
C LEU A 218 -0.62 7.90 -7.61
N SER A 219 -0.08 7.31 -6.54
CA SER A 219 0.84 6.18 -6.65
C SER A 219 0.17 4.96 -7.27
N SER A 220 -1.10 4.70 -6.91
CA SER A 220 -1.90 3.63 -7.52
C SER A 220 -2.10 3.85 -9.02
N HIS A 221 -2.26 5.10 -9.47
CA HIS A 221 -2.31 5.45 -10.89
C HIS A 221 -0.94 5.31 -11.58
N LEU A 222 0.16 5.69 -10.90
CA LEU A 222 1.52 5.51 -11.42
C LEU A 222 1.86 4.04 -11.67
N LEU A 223 1.36 3.12 -10.85
CA LEU A 223 1.53 1.67 -11.06
C LEU A 223 0.87 1.14 -12.34
N GLN A 224 -0.02 1.91 -12.98
CA GLN A 224 -0.61 1.58 -14.28
C GLN A 224 0.30 1.94 -15.46
N CYS A 225 1.40 2.69 -15.24
CA CYS A 225 2.35 3.05 -16.28
C CYS A 225 3.48 2.01 -16.40
N SER A 226 3.63 1.40 -17.57
CA SER A 226 4.64 0.33 -17.80
C SER A 226 6.07 0.79 -17.54
N LEU A 227 6.38 2.07 -17.82
CA LEU A 227 7.70 2.65 -17.60
C LEU A 227 8.15 2.57 -16.13
N VAL A 228 7.22 2.59 -15.18
CA VAL A 228 7.56 2.43 -13.76
C VAL A 228 8.15 1.05 -13.51
N ALA A 229 7.52 -0.01 -14.02
CA ALA A 229 8.00 -1.37 -13.88
C ALA A 229 9.26 -1.64 -14.71
N GLU A 230 9.28 -1.18 -15.96
CA GLU A 230 10.31 -1.53 -16.95
C GLU A 230 11.61 -0.74 -16.78
N ARG A 231 11.54 0.52 -16.32
CA ARG A 231 12.68 1.43 -16.27
C ARG A 231 13.05 1.87 -14.86
N ASP A 232 12.06 2.25 -14.05
CA ASP A 232 12.33 2.96 -12.79
C ASP A 232 12.45 2.02 -11.58
N TYR A 233 11.72 0.89 -11.57
CA TYR A 233 11.65 -0.02 -10.43
C TYR A 233 13.04 -0.47 -9.93
N ASP A 234 13.93 -0.85 -10.86
CA ASP A 234 15.28 -1.33 -10.56
C ASP A 234 16.23 -0.22 -10.08
N LEU A 235 15.83 1.05 -10.15
CA LEU A 235 16.59 2.19 -9.64
C LEU A 235 16.15 2.61 -8.23
N LEU A 236 15.00 2.12 -7.76
CA LEU A 236 14.45 2.48 -6.46
C LEU A 236 15.20 1.78 -5.31
N PRO A 237 15.26 2.40 -4.12
CA PRO A 237 15.66 1.73 -2.89
C PRO A 237 14.78 0.50 -2.59
N LEU A 238 15.33 -0.49 -1.88
CA LEU A 238 14.62 -1.73 -1.54
C LEU A 238 13.32 -1.48 -0.78
N THR A 239 13.32 -0.52 0.15
CA THR A 239 12.12 -0.12 0.92
C THR A 239 11.00 0.41 0.02
N ALA A 240 11.33 1.24 -0.98
CA ALA A 240 10.34 1.75 -1.93
C ALA A 240 9.81 0.66 -2.85
N ARG A 241 10.65 -0.28 -3.29
CA ARG A 241 10.20 -1.46 -4.03
C ARG A 241 9.27 -2.34 -3.21
N ALA A 242 9.56 -2.52 -1.93
CA ALA A 242 8.74 -3.28 -1.01
C ALA A 242 7.34 -2.65 -0.85
N SER A 243 7.27 -1.32 -0.70
CA SER A 243 6.01 -0.56 -0.70
C SER A 243 5.21 -0.73 -1.99
N ILE A 244 5.87 -0.71 -3.16
CA ILE A 244 5.22 -0.98 -4.45
C ILE A 244 4.57 -2.37 -4.45
N LEU A 245 5.26 -3.39 -3.95
CA LEU A 245 4.70 -4.75 -3.88
C LEU A 245 3.50 -4.83 -2.92
N ASP A 246 3.54 -4.13 -1.79
CA ASP A 246 2.40 -4.05 -0.87
C ASP A 246 1.20 -3.32 -1.49
N MET A 247 1.44 -2.24 -2.23
CA MET A 247 0.40 -1.53 -2.97
C MET A 247 -0.24 -2.40 -4.06
N LEU A 248 0.57 -3.13 -4.84
CA LEU A 248 0.08 -4.09 -5.84
C LEU A 248 -0.74 -5.20 -5.17
N ASN A 249 -0.26 -5.71 -4.03
CA ASN A 249 -0.95 -6.74 -3.27
C ASN A 249 -2.28 -6.25 -2.67
N THR A 250 -2.31 -5.03 -2.17
CA THR A 250 -3.52 -4.38 -1.66
C THR A 250 -4.53 -4.20 -2.79
N SER A 251 -4.08 -3.70 -3.94
CA SER A 251 -4.91 -3.57 -5.14
C SER A 251 -5.52 -4.92 -5.51
N PHE A 252 -4.70 -5.97 -5.60
CA PHE A 252 -5.16 -7.32 -5.91
C PHE A 252 -6.22 -7.86 -4.93
N THR A 253 -5.98 -7.71 -3.62
CA THR A 253 -6.84 -8.27 -2.59
C THR A 253 -8.14 -7.49 -2.38
N THR A 254 -8.13 -6.16 -2.52
CA THR A 254 -9.35 -5.34 -2.41
C THR A 254 -10.36 -5.71 -3.50
N HIS A 255 -9.91 -5.87 -4.74
CA HIS A 255 -10.79 -6.20 -5.88
C HIS A 255 -11.29 -7.66 -5.88
N ALA A 256 -10.66 -8.56 -5.12
CA ALA A 256 -11.09 -9.95 -5.01
C ALA A 256 -12.39 -10.14 -4.19
N THR A 257 -12.83 -9.13 -3.42
CA THR A 257 -13.83 -9.31 -2.34
C THR A 257 -15.27 -8.89 -2.64
N GLY A 258 -15.68 -8.62 -3.89
CA GLY A 258 -17.11 -8.33 -4.11
C GLY A 258 -17.63 -7.89 -5.47
N GLU A 259 -16.80 -7.73 -6.50
CA GLU A 259 -17.26 -7.31 -7.85
C GLU A 259 -16.80 -8.31 -8.91
N PRO A 260 -17.55 -8.52 -10.01
CA PRO A 260 -17.12 -9.39 -11.09
C PRO A 260 -15.75 -8.94 -11.63
N PHE A 261 -14.80 -9.87 -11.67
CA PHE A 261 -13.41 -9.68 -12.06
C PHE A 261 -13.30 -8.87 -13.36
N GLN A 262 -13.00 -7.56 -13.26
CA GLN A 262 -12.67 -6.73 -14.42
C GLN A 262 -11.21 -6.97 -14.81
N GLU A 263 -10.89 -6.78 -16.10
CA GLU A 263 -9.58 -7.06 -16.70
C GLU A 263 -8.42 -6.41 -15.91
N SER A 264 -7.54 -7.29 -15.44
CA SER A 264 -6.24 -7.09 -14.76
C SER A 264 -6.17 -6.00 -13.67
N VAL A 265 -6.50 -6.39 -12.43
CA VAL A 265 -6.23 -5.59 -11.21
C VAL A 265 -4.74 -5.22 -11.08
N ILE A 266 -3.84 -6.09 -11.56
CA ILE A 266 -2.41 -5.81 -11.71
C ILE A 266 -2.07 -5.90 -13.20
N PRO A 267 -1.49 -4.84 -13.79
CA PRO A 267 -1.03 -4.87 -15.18
C PRO A 267 0.00 -5.98 -15.43
N THR A 268 -0.12 -6.66 -16.58
CA THR A 268 0.68 -7.84 -16.91
C THR A 268 2.19 -7.58 -16.99
N PHE A 269 2.61 -6.35 -17.30
CA PHE A 269 4.03 -5.97 -17.35
C PHE A 269 4.73 -6.08 -15.98
N TRP A 270 3.99 -6.09 -14.87
CA TRP A 270 4.55 -6.33 -13.55
C TRP A 270 4.98 -7.78 -13.33
N PHE A 271 4.35 -8.76 -14.01
CA PHE A 271 4.55 -10.18 -13.70
C PHE A 271 5.99 -10.64 -13.91
N GLY A 272 6.65 -10.17 -14.97
CA GLY A 272 8.07 -10.41 -15.19
C GLY A 272 8.92 -9.87 -14.05
N LYS A 273 8.68 -8.62 -13.64
CA LYS A 273 9.41 -7.97 -12.55
C LYS A 273 9.22 -8.67 -11.21
N LEU A 274 8.00 -9.08 -10.87
CA LEU A 274 7.73 -9.85 -9.65
C LEU A 274 8.49 -11.18 -9.63
N ALA A 275 8.49 -11.91 -10.75
CA ALA A 275 9.20 -13.17 -10.85
C ALA A 275 10.72 -12.97 -10.76
N GLU A 276 11.26 -11.95 -11.42
CA GLU A 276 12.68 -11.59 -11.34
C GLU A 276 13.10 -11.22 -9.91
N GLU A 277 12.32 -10.40 -9.21
CA GLU A 277 12.58 -9.99 -7.83
C GLU A 277 12.69 -11.20 -6.89
N PHE A 278 11.77 -12.16 -7.02
CA PHE A 278 11.86 -13.40 -6.26
C PHE A 278 13.07 -14.25 -6.68
N LYS A 279 13.25 -14.54 -7.97
CA LYS A 279 14.31 -15.44 -8.47
C LYS A 279 15.72 -14.94 -8.11
N ASN A 280 15.95 -13.64 -8.19
CA ASN A 280 17.28 -13.07 -7.97
C ASN A 280 17.67 -13.06 -6.49
N ASN A 281 16.69 -13.00 -5.58
CA ASN A 281 16.93 -12.70 -4.17
C ASN A 281 16.42 -13.78 -3.20
N CYS A 282 15.72 -14.84 -3.65
CA CYS A 282 15.05 -15.80 -2.76
C CYS A 282 15.97 -16.53 -1.77
N THR A 283 17.26 -16.69 -2.09
CA THR A 283 18.24 -17.31 -1.17
C THR A 283 18.41 -16.55 0.14
N CYS A 284 18.12 -15.25 0.12
CA CYS A 284 18.27 -14.35 1.25
C CYS A 284 17.34 -14.76 2.42
N LEU A 285 16.20 -15.42 2.12
CA LEU A 285 15.23 -15.94 3.08
C LEU A 285 15.82 -16.93 4.08
N LEU A 286 16.93 -17.62 3.74
CA LEU A 286 17.61 -18.54 4.66
C LEU A 286 18.19 -17.84 5.90
N ARG A 287 18.38 -16.52 5.85
CA ARG A 287 18.79 -15.70 7.00
C ARG A 287 17.73 -15.64 8.10
N LEU A 288 16.45 -15.86 7.75
CA LEU A 288 15.33 -15.87 8.69
C LEU A 288 15.30 -17.12 9.61
N ARG A 289 16.31 -17.99 9.54
CA ARG A 289 16.47 -19.13 10.44
C ARG A 289 16.70 -18.71 11.90
N GLU A 290 17.22 -17.50 12.12
CA GLU A 290 17.47 -16.92 13.43
C GLU A 290 16.38 -15.90 13.77
N HIS A 291 16.13 -15.68 15.06
CA HIS A 291 15.08 -14.76 15.49
C HIS A 291 15.48 -13.31 15.23
N THR A 292 14.79 -12.70 14.26
CA THR A 292 14.87 -11.28 13.96
C THR A 292 13.46 -10.70 13.95
N PRO A 293 13.15 -9.69 14.80
CA PRO A 293 11.81 -9.12 14.86
C PRO A 293 11.45 -8.31 13.60
N ILE A 294 12.45 -7.73 12.93
CA ILE A 294 12.30 -6.96 11.70
C ILE A 294 13.21 -7.62 10.67
N PRO A 295 12.70 -8.09 9.52
CA PRO A 295 13.54 -8.64 8.48
C PRO A 295 14.42 -7.53 7.90
N ASP A 296 15.61 -7.87 7.41
CA ASP A 296 16.36 -6.91 6.61
C ASP A 296 15.61 -6.60 5.30
N GLU A 297 15.92 -5.45 4.69
CA GLU A 297 15.15 -4.90 3.56
C GLU A 297 15.04 -5.87 2.37
N GLU A 298 16.09 -6.66 2.12
CA GLU A 298 16.10 -7.64 1.03
C GLU A 298 15.20 -8.83 1.36
N CYS A 299 15.22 -9.34 2.61
CA CYS A 299 14.30 -10.38 3.05
C CYS A 299 12.84 -9.89 3.03
N ASP A 300 12.57 -8.66 3.46
CA ASP A 300 11.23 -8.07 3.43
C ASP A 300 10.67 -7.99 2.00
N LEU A 301 11.48 -7.49 1.07
CA LEU A 301 11.14 -7.37 -0.35
C LEU A 301 10.78 -8.74 -0.95
N VAL A 302 11.60 -9.77 -0.69
CA VAL A 302 11.36 -11.13 -1.19
C VAL A 302 10.12 -11.77 -0.55
N LEU A 303 9.89 -11.57 0.76
CA LEU A 303 8.69 -12.05 1.42
C LEU A 303 7.42 -11.45 0.79
N LYS A 304 7.44 -10.15 0.48
CA LYS A 304 6.34 -9.46 -0.19
C LYS A 304 6.15 -9.96 -1.62
N ALA A 305 7.23 -10.17 -2.37
CA ALA A 305 7.18 -10.80 -3.69
C ALA A 305 6.58 -12.21 -3.64
N LEU A 306 7.01 -13.05 -2.69
CA LEU A 306 6.48 -14.39 -2.49
C LEU A 306 4.98 -14.37 -2.15
N ASN A 307 4.56 -13.47 -1.25
CA ASN A 307 3.17 -13.33 -0.88
C ASN A 307 2.30 -12.92 -2.07
N LEU A 308 2.74 -11.92 -2.83
CA LEU A 308 2.04 -11.41 -4.00
C LEU A 308 1.99 -12.45 -5.13
N LEU A 309 3.10 -13.12 -5.45
CA LEU A 309 3.13 -14.22 -6.41
C LEU A 309 2.16 -15.33 -6.00
N GLY A 310 2.13 -15.71 -4.73
CA GLY A 310 1.19 -16.72 -4.21
C GLY A 310 -0.28 -16.29 -4.33
N ASN A 311 -0.58 -15.00 -4.21
CA ASN A 311 -1.93 -14.45 -4.41
C ASN A 311 -2.32 -14.41 -5.89
N ILE A 312 -1.45 -13.89 -6.75
CA ILE A 312 -1.72 -13.77 -8.19
C ILE A 312 -1.88 -15.16 -8.83
N THR A 313 -1.01 -16.11 -8.49
CA THR A 313 -1.04 -17.47 -9.05
C THR A 313 -2.20 -18.33 -8.54
N ALA A 314 -2.92 -17.88 -7.50
CA ALA A 314 -4.16 -18.53 -7.08
C ALA A 314 -5.32 -18.27 -8.09
N SER A 315 -5.25 -17.20 -8.87
CA SER A 315 -6.20 -16.93 -9.96
C SER A 315 -5.84 -17.72 -11.22
N ASP A 316 -6.78 -18.52 -11.74
CA ASP A 316 -6.58 -19.32 -12.96
C ASP A 316 -6.19 -18.48 -14.18
N GLN A 317 -6.74 -17.27 -14.30
CA GLN A 317 -6.44 -16.38 -15.42
C GLN A 317 -5.01 -15.86 -15.35
N LEU A 318 -4.59 -15.37 -14.18
CA LEU A 318 -3.28 -14.74 -14.03
C LEU A 318 -2.15 -15.77 -13.91
N ARG A 319 -2.42 -16.94 -13.30
CA ARG A 319 -1.48 -18.06 -13.20
C ARG A 319 -0.89 -18.45 -14.56
N ARG A 320 -1.69 -18.41 -15.64
CA ARG A 320 -1.23 -18.73 -17.01
C ARG A 320 -0.08 -17.84 -17.48
N SER A 321 0.10 -16.66 -16.90
CA SER A 321 1.23 -15.78 -17.22
C SER A 321 2.57 -16.34 -16.71
N PHE A 322 2.55 -17.26 -15.75
CA PHE A 322 3.74 -17.87 -15.15
C PHE A 322 3.95 -19.33 -15.57
N CYS A 323 3.06 -19.91 -16.39
CA CYS A 323 3.09 -21.35 -16.70
C CYS A 323 4.29 -21.80 -17.56
N THR A 324 5.05 -20.85 -18.10
CA THR A 324 6.26 -21.11 -18.91
C THR A 324 7.56 -20.72 -18.20
N ASP A 325 7.50 -20.05 -17.05
CA ASP A 325 8.69 -19.63 -16.29
C ASP A 325 9.24 -20.79 -15.45
N LYS A 326 9.97 -21.69 -16.11
CA LYS A 326 10.61 -22.84 -15.46
C LYS A 326 11.63 -22.43 -14.40
N ALA A 327 12.30 -21.29 -14.61
CA ALA A 327 13.28 -20.77 -13.66
C ALA A 327 12.60 -20.38 -12.34
N LEU A 328 11.40 -19.79 -12.41
CA LEU A 328 10.63 -19.50 -11.19
C LEU A 328 10.27 -20.79 -10.44
N LEU A 329 9.82 -21.84 -11.14
CA LEU A 329 9.53 -23.12 -10.51
C LEU A 329 10.78 -23.71 -9.82
N ASP A 330 11.93 -23.70 -10.51
CA ASP A 330 13.18 -24.23 -9.97
C ASP A 330 13.62 -23.49 -8.70
N GLU A 331 13.55 -22.16 -8.70
CA GLU A 331 13.92 -21.35 -7.54
C GLU A 331 12.98 -21.59 -6.36
N VAL A 332 11.66 -21.69 -6.60
CA VAL A 332 10.68 -22.03 -5.55
C VAL A 332 10.97 -23.40 -4.95
N ILE A 333 11.26 -24.41 -5.78
CA ILE A 333 11.65 -25.76 -5.33
C ILE A 333 12.97 -25.68 -4.54
N GLY A 334 13.98 -25.03 -5.09
CA GLY A 334 15.30 -24.91 -4.50
C GLY A 334 15.28 -24.27 -3.12
N ILE A 335 14.58 -23.14 -2.98
CA ILE A 335 14.47 -22.45 -1.69
C ILE A 335 13.62 -23.23 -0.69
N PHE A 336 12.52 -23.87 -1.11
CA PHE A 336 11.75 -24.75 -0.24
C PHE A 336 12.62 -25.90 0.31
N VAL A 337 13.38 -26.56 -0.58
CA VAL A 337 14.31 -27.62 -0.22
C VAL A 337 15.36 -27.13 0.78
N ALA A 338 15.94 -25.95 0.55
CA ALA A 338 16.94 -25.37 1.42
C ALA A 338 16.38 -25.00 2.81
N VAL A 339 15.22 -24.33 2.87
CA VAL A 339 14.54 -23.99 4.13
C VAL A 339 14.19 -25.26 4.91
N ASP A 340 13.70 -26.30 4.23
CA ASP A 340 13.37 -27.57 4.88
C ASP A 340 14.60 -28.30 5.42
N GLU A 341 15.70 -28.32 4.67
CA GLU A 341 16.97 -28.90 5.15
C GLU A 341 17.55 -28.13 6.32
N THR A 342 17.53 -26.81 6.28
CA THR A 342 17.99 -25.98 7.39
C THR A 342 17.15 -26.26 8.63
N GLY A 343 15.82 -26.39 8.51
CA GLY A 343 14.95 -26.76 9.64
C GLY A 343 15.24 -28.14 10.24
N ARG A 344 15.81 -29.06 9.46
CA ARG A 344 16.27 -30.39 9.93
C ARG A 344 17.67 -30.36 10.56
N ARG A 345 18.48 -29.34 10.25
CA ARG A 345 19.84 -29.16 10.78
C ARG A 345 19.79 -28.33 12.08
N GLY A 346 19.46 -29.00 13.18
CA GLY A 346 19.46 -28.41 14.52
C GLY A 346 18.20 -27.60 14.83
N GLU A 347 18.21 -26.91 15.98
CA GLU A 347 17.11 -26.07 16.45
C GLU A 347 17.26 -24.64 15.92
N ASN A 348 16.32 -24.21 15.09
CA ASN A 348 16.23 -22.87 14.49
C ASN A 348 14.77 -22.54 14.17
N LEU A 349 14.45 -21.37 13.59
CA LEU A 349 13.07 -20.97 13.30
C LEU A 349 12.38 -21.75 12.17
N PHE A 350 13.13 -22.52 11.37
CA PHE A 350 12.55 -23.43 10.37
C PHE A 350 12.28 -24.83 10.91
N THR A 351 12.75 -25.15 12.13
CA THR A 351 12.48 -26.44 12.78
C THR A 351 10.98 -26.56 13.08
N PRO A 352 10.31 -27.63 12.62
CA PRO A 352 8.87 -27.81 12.83
C PRO A 352 8.51 -27.92 14.32
N ILE A 353 7.39 -27.31 14.70
CA ILE A 353 6.82 -27.46 16.05
C ILE A 353 5.45 -28.16 15.95
N THR A 354 5.37 -29.37 16.51
CA THR A 354 4.15 -30.20 16.48
C THR A 354 3.20 -29.96 17.65
N LYS A 355 3.60 -29.16 18.65
CA LYS A 355 2.78 -28.84 19.83
C LYS A 355 2.78 -27.34 20.06
N MET A 356 1.59 -26.74 20.09
CA MET A 356 1.41 -25.29 20.25
C MET A 356 2.07 -24.73 21.51
N VAL A 357 2.09 -25.50 22.61
CA VAL A 357 2.72 -25.11 23.89
C VAL A 357 4.23 -24.87 23.78
N ASN A 358 4.88 -25.40 22.75
CA ASN A 358 6.32 -25.23 22.53
C ASN A 358 6.64 -23.96 21.74
N ILE A 359 5.65 -23.25 21.21
CA ILE A 359 5.87 -21.96 20.56
C ILE A 359 6.04 -20.88 21.62
N LYS A 360 7.16 -20.17 21.53
CA LYS A 360 7.37 -18.95 22.30
C LYS A 360 6.52 -17.82 21.69
N PRO A 361 5.86 -16.96 22.48
CA PRO A 361 5.04 -15.86 21.95
C PRO A 361 5.76 -14.98 20.93
N GLN A 362 7.05 -14.72 21.15
CA GLN A 362 7.90 -13.98 20.21
C GLN A 362 8.02 -14.63 18.82
N GLU A 363 7.90 -15.96 18.72
CA GLU A 363 7.94 -16.67 17.44
C GLU A 363 6.64 -16.55 16.64
N LEU A 364 5.54 -16.12 17.28
CA LEU A 364 4.26 -15.87 16.60
C LEU A 364 4.27 -14.61 15.73
N VAL A 365 5.24 -13.71 15.96
CA VAL A 365 5.36 -12.42 15.27
C VAL A 365 6.68 -12.34 14.47
N THR A 366 7.29 -13.48 14.15
CA THR A 366 8.52 -13.51 13.35
C THR A 366 8.23 -13.48 11.84
N PRO A 367 9.07 -12.81 11.03
CA PRO A 367 8.94 -12.82 9.57
C PRO A 367 9.04 -14.22 8.94
N SER A 368 9.73 -15.16 9.60
CA SER A 368 9.83 -16.56 9.18
C SER A 368 8.53 -17.35 9.32
N ARG A 369 7.55 -16.84 10.09
CA ARG A 369 6.32 -17.56 10.38
C ARG A 369 5.51 -17.76 9.09
N GLY A 370 5.18 -19.02 8.79
CA GLY A 370 4.43 -19.36 7.58
C GLY A 370 5.26 -19.38 6.30
N LEU A 371 6.58 -19.16 6.36
CA LEU A 371 7.43 -19.13 5.17
C LEU A 371 7.32 -20.42 4.35
N LYS A 372 7.42 -21.61 4.99
CA LYS A 372 7.29 -22.89 4.28
C LYS A 372 5.91 -23.02 3.62
N SER A 373 4.86 -22.57 4.31
CA SER A 373 3.49 -22.60 3.80
C SER A 373 3.33 -21.71 2.56
N GLN A 374 3.91 -20.52 2.55
CA GLN A 374 3.86 -19.61 1.41
C GLN A 374 4.62 -20.17 0.20
N LEU A 375 5.80 -20.77 0.42
CA LEU A 375 6.57 -21.45 -0.63
C LEU A 375 5.79 -22.63 -1.22
N LEU A 376 5.20 -23.47 -0.37
CA LEU A 376 4.36 -24.59 -0.83
C LEU A 376 3.09 -24.13 -1.53
N ARG A 377 2.48 -23.02 -1.10
CA ARG A 377 1.35 -22.42 -1.79
C ARG A 377 1.71 -22.02 -3.21
N LEU A 378 2.82 -21.27 -3.38
CA LEU A 378 3.28 -20.87 -4.71
C LEU A 378 3.62 -22.09 -5.57
N LEU A 379 4.31 -23.08 -5.02
CA LEU A 379 4.61 -24.33 -5.71
C LEU A 379 3.33 -25.06 -6.16
N ALA A 380 2.37 -25.25 -5.25
CA ALA A 380 1.09 -25.91 -5.52
C ALA A 380 0.35 -25.21 -6.68
N ASN A 381 0.34 -23.89 -6.68
CA ASN A 381 -0.26 -23.09 -7.74
C ASN A 381 0.46 -23.31 -9.06
N LEU A 382 1.80 -23.17 -9.11
CA LEU A 382 2.57 -23.27 -10.35
C LEU A 382 2.44 -24.64 -11.05
N VAL A 383 2.33 -25.73 -10.28
CA VAL A 383 2.21 -27.10 -10.83
C VAL A 383 0.77 -27.51 -11.14
N TYR A 384 -0.23 -26.70 -10.78
CA TYR A 384 -1.63 -27.02 -11.05
C TYR A 384 -1.94 -26.96 -12.55
N GLU A 385 -2.43 -28.08 -13.10
CA GLU A 385 -2.77 -28.25 -14.53
C GLU A 385 -1.60 -27.87 -15.47
N ASN A 386 -0.37 -28.12 -15.04
CA ASN A 386 0.83 -27.86 -15.83
C ASN A 386 1.72 -29.11 -15.90
N PRO A 387 1.50 -30.00 -16.87
CA PRO A 387 2.22 -31.28 -16.97
C PRO A 387 3.74 -31.13 -17.06
N GLU A 388 4.22 -30.06 -17.69
CA GLU A 388 5.65 -29.78 -17.81
C GLU A 388 6.27 -29.43 -16.45
N PHE A 389 5.59 -28.60 -15.67
CA PHE A 389 6.04 -28.22 -14.33
C PHE A 389 5.89 -29.37 -13.35
N GLU A 390 4.82 -30.16 -13.48
CA GLU A 390 4.67 -31.39 -12.71
C GLU A 390 5.85 -32.30 -12.95
N GLN A 391 6.14 -32.67 -14.21
CA GLN A 391 7.25 -33.56 -14.55
C GLN A 391 8.58 -33.03 -13.97
N ARG A 392 8.88 -31.75 -14.19
CA ARG A 392 10.09 -31.12 -13.68
C ARG A 392 10.19 -31.19 -12.16
N ALA A 393 9.09 -30.93 -11.45
CA ALA A 393 9.05 -31.06 -10.00
C ALA A 393 9.29 -32.52 -9.55
N ARG A 394 8.76 -33.52 -10.25
CA ARG A 394 9.02 -34.95 -9.91
C ARG A 394 10.51 -35.30 -10.07
N GLU A 395 11.18 -34.78 -11.10
CA GLU A 395 12.61 -35.00 -11.36
C GLU A 395 13.52 -34.48 -10.22
N THR A 396 13.04 -33.50 -9.44
CA THR A 396 13.77 -32.96 -8.26
C THR A 396 13.63 -33.80 -6.99
N ASN A 397 12.94 -34.96 -7.03
CA ASN A 397 12.63 -35.80 -5.86
C ASN A 397 11.90 -35.06 -4.72
N ILE A 398 11.09 -34.06 -5.06
CA ILE A 398 10.40 -33.21 -4.08
C ILE A 398 9.36 -33.97 -3.24
N PHE A 399 8.81 -35.07 -3.76
CA PHE A 399 7.76 -35.85 -3.08
C PHE A 399 8.12 -36.33 -1.68
N THR A 400 9.35 -36.84 -1.50
CA THR A 400 9.79 -37.31 -0.18
C THR A 400 9.76 -36.16 0.83
N ARG A 401 10.15 -34.95 0.40
CA ARG A 401 10.16 -33.76 1.26
C ARG A 401 8.74 -33.22 1.51
N LEU A 402 7.86 -33.27 0.51
CA LEU A 402 6.46 -32.89 0.68
C LEU A 402 5.76 -33.78 1.71
N LYS A 403 6.02 -35.09 1.67
CA LYS A 403 5.49 -36.06 2.64
C LYS A 403 5.88 -35.71 4.08
N ASP A 404 7.11 -35.28 4.30
CA ASP A 404 7.57 -34.88 5.64
C ASP A 404 6.84 -33.60 6.14
N ASN A 405 6.35 -32.78 5.22
CA ASN A 405 5.59 -31.56 5.49
C ASN A 405 4.07 -31.77 5.52
N THR A 406 3.55 -33.00 5.50
CA THR A 406 2.11 -33.30 5.71
C THR A 406 1.71 -33.44 7.18
N THR A 407 2.57 -32.99 8.09
CA THR A 407 2.31 -32.98 9.54
C THR A 407 2.04 -31.56 10.02
N ILE A 408 1.40 -31.43 11.18
CA ILE A 408 1.12 -30.12 11.77
C ILE A 408 2.43 -29.45 12.18
N ASP A 409 2.64 -28.24 11.68
CA ASP A 409 3.69 -27.34 12.13
C ASP A 409 3.07 -26.00 12.55
N TYR A 410 3.13 -25.69 13.84
CA TYR A 410 2.57 -24.45 14.36
C TYR A 410 3.39 -23.20 13.97
N ARG A 411 4.66 -23.33 13.56
CA ARG A 411 5.46 -22.23 13.00
C ARG A 411 5.11 -21.93 11.55
N ASN A 412 4.57 -22.93 10.84
CA ASN A 412 4.12 -22.80 9.47
C ASN A 412 2.63 -23.16 9.36
N PRO A 413 1.72 -22.24 9.78
CA PRO A 413 0.29 -22.45 9.62
C PRO A 413 -0.05 -22.81 8.17
N TYR A 414 -0.91 -23.80 7.99
CA TYR A 414 -1.32 -24.32 6.69
C TYR A 414 -0.30 -25.14 5.90
N VAL A 415 0.91 -25.41 6.43
CA VAL A 415 1.94 -26.18 5.69
C VAL A 415 1.42 -27.55 5.26
N GLN A 416 0.66 -28.22 6.14
CA GLN A 416 0.06 -29.52 5.86
C GLN A 416 -0.90 -29.47 4.67
N GLN A 417 -1.79 -28.47 4.64
CA GLN A 417 -2.79 -28.30 3.60
C GLN A 417 -2.13 -28.04 2.24
N TRP A 418 -1.13 -27.13 2.22
CA TRP A 418 -0.40 -26.81 1.00
C TRP A 418 0.48 -27.98 0.54
N ALA A 419 1.09 -28.75 1.44
CA ALA A 419 1.82 -29.96 1.10
C ALA A 419 0.90 -31.01 0.45
N ILE A 420 -0.27 -31.27 1.04
CA ILE A 420 -1.26 -32.21 0.49
C ILE A 420 -1.77 -31.74 -0.88
N LEU A 421 -2.07 -30.45 -1.03
CA LEU A 421 -2.50 -29.89 -2.31
C LEU A 421 -1.40 -29.99 -3.37
N THR A 422 -0.15 -29.68 -3.02
CA THR A 422 0.99 -29.83 -3.93
C THR A 422 1.12 -31.28 -4.39
N ILE A 423 1.06 -32.25 -3.46
CA ILE A 423 1.09 -33.68 -3.78
C ILE A 423 -0.05 -34.04 -4.73
N ARG A 424 -1.29 -33.59 -4.44
CA ARG A 424 -2.44 -33.80 -5.32
C ARG A 424 -2.16 -33.27 -6.71
N ASN A 425 -1.71 -32.03 -6.85
CA ASN A 425 -1.49 -31.39 -8.14
C ASN A 425 -0.38 -32.10 -8.94
N LEU A 426 0.71 -32.51 -8.30
CA LEU A 426 1.78 -33.28 -8.93
C LEU A 426 1.38 -34.68 -9.41
N HIS A 427 0.31 -35.24 -8.83
CA HIS A 427 -0.26 -36.54 -9.23
C HIS A 427 -1.49 -36.41 -10.13
N PHE A 428 -2.08 -35.21 -10.23
CA PHE A 428 -3.38 -35.02 -10.87
C PHE A 428 -3.33 -35.35 -12.37
N SER A 429 -2.30 -34.92 -13.10
CA SER A 429 -2.18 -35.25 -14.53
C SER A 429 -1.91 -36.75 -14.76
N GLY A 430 -1.13 -37.39 -13.89
CA GLY A 430 -0.86 -38.83 -13.99
C GLY A 430 -2.11 -39.70 -13.74
N LEU A 431 -2.89 -39.35 -12.73
CA LEU A 431 -4.17 -40.02 -12.40
C LEU A 431 -5.24 -39.77 -13.47
N LEU A 432 -5.33 -38.56 -14.03
CA LEU A 432 -6.25 -38.27 -15.13
C LEU A 432 -5.90 -39.04 -16.40
N GLU A 433 -4.62 -39.15 -16.75
CA GLU A 433 -4.20 -39.96 -17.90
C GLU A 433 -4.44 -41.45 -17.68
N GLU A 434 -4.26 -41.96 -16.47
CA GLU A 434 -4.58 -43.35 -16.13
C GLU A 434 -6.08 -43.62 -16.20
N VAL A 435 -6.91 -42.77 -15.59
CA VAL A 435 -8.38 -42.87 -15.66
C VAL A 435 -8.86 -42.75 -17.11
N ARG A 436 -8.26 -41.85 -17.90
CA ARG A 436 -8.59 -41.71 -19.33
C ARG A 436 -8.17 -42.94 -20.12
N ARG A 437 -6.98 -43.51 -19.88
CA ARG A 437 -6.53 -44.77 -20.50
C ARG A 437 -7.43 -45.94 -20.13
N GLU A 438 -7.88 -46.03 -18.88
CA GLU A 438 -8.83 -47.04 -18.43
C GLU A 438 -10.21 -46.88 -19.09
N GLN A 439 -10.70 -45.65 -19.24
CA GLN A 439 -11.95 -45.37 -19.96
C GLN A 439 -11.84 -45.70 -21.47
N GLU A 440 -10.73 -45.35 -22.13
CA GLU A 440 -10.48 -45.68 -23.53
C GLU A 440 -10.34 -47.20 -23.72
N ALA A 441 -9.65 -47.89 -22.81
CA ALA A 441 -9.55 -49.35 -22.82
C ALA A 441 -10.90 -50.04 -22.57
N ALA A 442 -11.73 -49.50 -21.68
CA ALA A 442 -13.08 -50.00 -21.42
C ALA A 442 -14.01 -49.79 -22.64
N LEU A 443 -13.92 -48.65 -23.32
CA LEU A 443 -14.66 -48.38 -24.56
C LEU A 443 -14.20 -49.29 -25.70
N PHE A 444 -12.89 -49.55 -25.82
CA PHE A 444 -12.35 -50.47 -26.80
C PHE A 444 -12.83 -51.91 -26.53
N GLN A 445 -12.82 -52.36 -25.26
CA GLN A 445 -13.32 -53.68 -24.88
C GLN A 445 -14.82 -53.85 -25.17
N GLN A 446 -15.65 -52.83 -24.93
CA GLN A 446 -17.08 -52.82 -25.28
C GLN A 446 -17.31 -52.88 -26.80
N SER A 447 -16.45 -52.24 -27.61
CA SER A 447 -16.54 -52.31 -29.07
C SER A 447 -16.10 -53.66 -29.65
N THR A 448 -15.25 -54.42 -28.94
CA THR A 448 -14.78 -55.75 -29.35
C THR A 448 -15.63 -56.92 -28.84
N THR A 449 -16.61 -56.69 -27.96
CA THR A 449 -17.48 -57.75 -27.40
C THR A 449 -18.87 -57.86 -28.03
N GLN A 450 -19.15 -57.19 -29.16
CA GLN A 450 -20.30 -57.55 -30.01
C GLN A 450 -19.87 -58.11 -31.37
N PRO A 451 -19.78 -59.43 -31.53
CA PRO A 451 -19.98 -60.07 -32.81
C PRO A 451 -21.49 -60.23 -33.07
N GLY A 452 -22.01 -59.38 -33.95
CA GLY A 452 -23.15 -59.62 -34.84
C GLY A 452 -24.44 -60.20 -34.26
N LEU A 453 -25.50 -59.38 -34.25
CA LEU A 453 -26.86 -59.83 -34.56
C LEU A 453 -27.62 -58.69 -35.25
N ALA A 454 -27.47 -58.65 -36.58
CA ALA A 454 -28.45 -58.02 -37.44
C ALA A 454 -29.68 -58.92 -37.47
N HIS A 455 -30.80 -58.51 -36.87
CA HIS A 455 -32.13 -58.94 -37.30
C HIS A 455 -33.19 -57.88 -36.96
N SER A 456 -33.75 -57.34 -38.04
CA SER A 456 -35.04 -56.66 -38.14
C SER A 456 -36.17 -57.46 -37.50
N VAL A 457 -37.03 -56.82 -36.70
CA VAL A 457 -38.47 -57.14 -36.61
C VAL A 457 -39.26 -55.87 -36.23
N ASP A 458 -40.08 -55.42 -37.18
CA ASP A 458 -41.23 -54.53 -37.00
C ASP A 458 -42.33 -55.18 -36.13
N GLY A 459 -43.08 -54.35 -35.40
CA GLY A 459 -44.51 -54.57 -35.20
C GLY A 459 -44.97 -55.18 -33.87
N ASP A 460 -45.75 -54.37 -33.15
CA ASP A 460 -47.04 -54.73 -32.55
C ASP A 460 -47.08 -55.66 -31.32
N ILE A 461 -47.99 -55.56 -30.35
CA ILE A 461 -48.99 -54.59 -29.86
C ILE A 461 -49.51 -55.27 -28.57
N MET A 462 -49.75 -54.49 -27.51
CA MET A 462 -50.70 -54.73 -26.39
C MET A 462 -50.59 -55.99 -25.52
N GLY A 463 -50.60 -55.77 -24.19
CA GLY A 463 -50.96 -56.83 -23.24
C GLY A 463 -50.73 -56.54 -21.77
N GLU A 464 -51.42 -55.53 -21.22
CA GLU A 464 -51.97 -55.45 -19.86
C GLU A 464 -51.21 -56.11 -18.68
N ARG A 465 -50.65 -55.30 -17.77
CA ARG A 465 -51.21 -54.99 -16.43
C ARG A 465 -51.26 -56.24 -15.51
N LYS A 466 -50.74 -56.21 -14.26
CA LYS A 466 -51.00 -55.14 -13.27
C LYS A 466 -50.40 -55.50 -11.88
N TRP A 467 -50.19 -54.44 -11.07
CA TRP A 467 -50.04 -54.36 -9.59
C TRP A 467 -48.67 -54.72 -8.98
N GLN A 468 -48.07 -53.90 -8.10
CA GLN A 468 -48.44 -52.59 -7.55
C GLN A 468 -47.22 -52.03 -6.79
N GLY A 469 -46.85 -50.76 -7.01
CA GLY A 469 -46.91 -49.70 -5.98
C GLY A 469 -45.54 -49.44 -5.34
N SER A 470 -44.97 -48.24 -5.27
CA SER A 470 -45.46 -46.90 -5.55
C SER A 470 -44.30 -46.03 -6.06
N LEU A 471 -44.53 -45.41 -7.21
CA LEU A 471 -43.88 -44.17 -7.68
C LEU A 471 -44.18 -43.06 -6.64
N ALA A 472 -43.51 -41.90 -6.61
CA ALA A 472 -43.44 -40.91 -7.69
C ALA A 472 -42.73 -39.61 -7.17
N PRO A 473 -42.58 -38.53 -7.97
CA PRO A 473 -41.28 -38.17 -8.54
C PRO A 473 -41.04 -36.63 -8.62
N HIS A 474 -40.09 -36.24 -9.49
CA HIS A 474 -39.87 -34.92 -10.13
C HIS A 474 -39.03 -33.91 -9.34
N ARG A 475 -38.09 -33.18 -9.94
CA ARG A 475 -38.03 -32.61 -11.30
C ARG A 475 -36.61 -32.60 -11.86
N MET A 476 -36.51 -32.78 -13.19
CA MET A 476 -35.40 -32.30 -13.99
C MET A 476 -35.29 -30.77 -13.93
N ARG A 477 -34.07 -30.27 -13.73
CA ARG A 477 -33.59 -29.00 -14.25
C ARG A 477 -32.14 -29.20 -14.68
N GLY A 478 -31.86 -28.88 -15.94
CA GLY A 478 -30.51 -28.90 -16.48
C GLY A 478 -29.60 -27.96 -15.68
N PHE A 479 -28.42 -28.47 -15.34
CA PHE A 479 -27.31 -27.68 -14.82
C PHE A 479 -26.14 -27.85 -15.78
N GLN A 480 -25.78 -26.75 -16.43
CA GLN A 480 -24.41 -26.53 -16.89
C GLN A 480 -23.57 -26.38 -15.62
N HIS A 481 -22.74 -27.37 -15.30
CA HIS A 481 -21.73 -27.21 -14.25
C HIS A 481 -20.46 -26.63 -14.87
N SER A 482 -20.26 -25.34 -14.63
CA SER A 482 -18.95 -24.72 -14.54
C SER A 482 -18.31 -25.24 -13.26
N GLU A 483 -17.36 -26.17 -13.36
CA GLU A 483 -16.53 -26.58 -12.22
C GLU A 483 -15.44 -25.53 -11.99
N THR A 484 -15.83 -24.40 -11.41
CA THR A 484 -14.89 -23.54 -10.70
C THR A 484 -14.63 -24.18 -9.33
N VAL A 485 -13.41 -24.66 -9.11
CA VAL A 485 -12.90 -24.95 -7.78
C VAL A 485 -13.00 -23.65 -6.99
N GLU A 486 -13.95 -23.57 -6.06
CA GLU A 486 -13.94 -22.54 -5.02
C GLU A 486 -12.56 -22.60 -4.37
N ALA A 487 -11.75 -21.58 -4.63
CA ALA A 487 -10.52 -21.35 -3.91
C ALA A 487 -10.82 -21.43 -2.42
N LEU A 488 -9.96 -22.08 -1.65
CA LEU A 488 -10.02 -22.00 -0.19
C LEU A 488 -9.89 -20.52 0.20
N ASP A 489 -11.03 -19.86 0.42
CA ASP A 489 -11.12 -18.52 1.01
C ASP A 489 -10.65 -18.62 2.47
N LEU A 490 -9.34 -18.50 2.66
CA LEU A 490 -8.67 -18.34 3.94
C LEU A 490 -8.10 -16.93 4.03
N HIS A 491 -8.96 -15.92 3.91
CA HIS A 491 -8.68 -14.58 4.41
C HIS A 491 -9.20 -14.47 5.84
N THR A 492 -8.29 -14.48 6.82
CA THR A 492 -8.61 -14.00 8.17
C THR A 492 -7.52 -13.09 8.70
N SER A 493 -7.81 -11.80 8.67
CA SER A 493 -7.32 -10.77 9.58
C SER A 493 -7.55 -11.20 11.03
N PHE A 494 -6.51 -11.15 11.86
CA PHE A 494 -6.60 -11.35 13.30
C PHE A 494 -7.30 -10.14 13.95
N SER A 495 -8.50 -10.36 14.49
CA SER A 495 -9.11 -9.49 15.51
C SER A 495 -9.04 -10.22 16.85
N GLU A 496 -8.47 -9.57 17.87
CA GLU A 496 -8.30 -10.10 19.22
C GLU A 496 -9.61 -10.62 19.86
N PRO A 497 -9.55 -11.65 20.73
CA PRO A 497 -10.74 -12.20 21.36
C PRO A 497 -11.26 -11.28 22.48
N ARG A 498 -12.42 -10.67 22.25
CA ARG A 498 -13.22 -10.07 23.33
C ARG A 498 -13.71 -11.17 24.29
N SER A 499 -13.40 -10.97 25.57
CA SER A 499 -13.86 -11.75 26.71
C SER A 499 -15.39 -11.91 26.75
N ARG A 500 -15.86 -13.16 26.97
CA ARG A 500 -17.27 -13.52 27.15
C ARG A 500 -17.88 -12.87 28.40
N PRO A 501 -19.12 -12.36 28.35
CA PRO A 501 -19.92 -12.05 29.54
C PRO A 501 -20.77 -13.26 29.97
N GLY A 502 -20.93 -13.43 31.29
CA GLY A 502 -21.81 -14.42 31.93
C GLY A 502 -23.31 -14.05 31.85
N PRO A 503 -24.21 -14.94 32.34
CA PRO A 503 -25.61 -14.99 31.90
C PRO A 503 -26.58 -14.07 32.65
N SER A 504 -27.42 -13.41 31.84
CA SER A 504 -28.83 -13.00 32.00
C SER A 504 -29.40 -12.60 33.37
N THR A 505 -30.04 -11.43 33.41
CA THR A 505 -31.45 -11.30 33.86
C THR A 505 -32.20 -10.22 33.05
N ASN A 506 -33.48 -10.52 32.82
CA ASN A 506 -34.49 -9.80 32.03
C ASN A 506 -34.82 -8.37 32.51
N SER A 507 -35.18 -7.48 31.58
CA SER A 507 -36.58 -7.01 31.41
C SER A 507 -36.72 -5.90 30.35
N HIS A 508 -37.72 -6.07 29.48
CA HIS A 508 -38.67 -5.09 28.89
C HIS A 508 -38.24 -3.62 28.65
N VAL A 509 -38.57 -2.87 27.57
CA VAL A 509 -39.58 -2.97 26.49
C VAL A 509 -39.43 -1.72 25.58
N LYS A 510 -39.72 -1.87 24.27
CA LYS A 510 -40.15 -0.89 23.22
C LYS A 510 -39.24 0.30 22.86
N GLN A 511 -38.75 0.42 21.62
CA GLN A 511 -39.38 0.80 20.33
C GLN A 511 -39.64 2.32 20.12
N HIS A 512 -39.25 2.76 18.91
CA HIS A 512 -39.44 4.07 18.26
C HIS A 512 -38.59 5.22 18.80
N GLY A 513 -38.06 6.15 18.01
CA GLY A 513 -38.26 6.47 16.60
C GLY A 513 -37.74 7.91 16.43
N SER A 514 -36.94 8.12 15.40
CA SER A 514 -36.39 9.41 15.00
C SER A 514 -37.50 10.42 14.67
N SER A 515 -37.36 11.69 15.06
CA SER A 515 -37.39 12.86 14.16
C SER A 515 -37.70 14.20 14.88
N ARG A 516 -36.89 15.20 14.50
CA ARG A 516 -37.18 16.64 14.26
C ARG A 516 -37.73 17.60 15.34
N ARG A 517 -36.99 18.71 15.37
CA ARG A 517 -37.40 20.14 15.30
C ARG A 517 -37.59 20.96 16.58
N GLU A 518 -36.79 22.03 16.61
CA GLU A 518 -37.13 23.45 16.91
C GLU A 518 -37.90 23.78 18.20
N HIS A 519 -37.28 24.52 19.14
CA HIS A 519 -37.46 25.97 19.27
C HIS A 519 -36.77 26.60 20.50
N LYS A 520 -36.06 27.71 20.23
CA LYS A 520 -36.03 29.02 20.90
C LYS A 520 -36.28 29.18 22.43
N SER A 521 -35.41 30.04 23.00
CA SER A 521 -35.64 31.07 24.04
C SER A 521 -35.96 30.58 25.46
N THR A 522 -35.54 31.19 26.57
CA THR A 522 -35.13 32.58 26.90
C THR A 522 -34.61 32.58 28.36
N LYS A 523 -33.76 33.57 28.71
CA LYS A 523 -33.62 34.27 30.03
C LYS A 523 -33.52 33.42 31.33
N GLY A 524 -32.64 33.69 32.29
CA GLY A 524 -31.77 34.81 32.57
C GLY A 524 -31.29 34.78 34.04
N GLN A 525 -30.20 35.51 34.29
CA GLN A 525 -29.81 36.20 35.52
C GLN A 525 -29.52 35.47 36.86
N ARG A 526 -28.30 35.80 37.33
CA ARG A 526 -27.89 36.20 38.71
C ARG A 526 -27.39 35.14 39.71
N ARG A 527 -26.04 35.15 39.86
CA ARG A 527 -25.16 35.01 41.05
C ARG A 527 -25.76 35.44 42.41
N PRO A 528 -25.05 35.25 43.57
CA PRO A 528 -24.06 34.24 43.99
C PRO A 528 -24.31 33.73 45.44
N SER A 529 -23.64 32.64 45.88
CA SER A 529 -23.37 32.43 47.31
C SER A 529 -22.11 31.60 47.55
N LYS A 530 -21.41 31.98 48.63
CA LYS A 530 -20.09 31.53 49.08
C LYS A 530 -20.18 30.32 50.02
N SER A 531 -19.06 29.59 50.11
CA SER A 531 -18.57 28.72 51.19
C SER A 531 -19.37 27.42 51.40
N THR A 532 -18.75 26.24 51.59
CA THR A 532 -17.66 25.92 52.52
C THR A 532 -16.90 24.65 52.10
N LYS A 533 -15.63 24.63 52.52
CA LYS A 533 -14.65 23.55 52.68
C LYS A 533 -15.17 22.09 52.69
N ALA A 534 -14.47 21.23 51.95
CA ALA A 534 -14.18 19.85 52.37
C ALA A 534 -12.87 19.38 51.71
N ASP A 535 -12.00 18.83 52.55
CA ASP A 535 -10.67 18.32 52.27
C ASP A 535 -10.71 17.05 51.42
N GLN A 536 -9.82 16.94 50.42
CA GLN A 536 -9.35 15.65 49.90
C GLN A 536 -7.85 15.71 49.60
N GLU A 537 -7.13 14.88 50.35
CA GLU A 537 -5.70 14.62 50.27
C GLU A 537 -5.33 14.10 48.88
N THR A 538 -4.39 14.77 48.23
CA THR A 538 -3.76 14.32 46.99
C THR A 538 -2.43 13.67 47.36
N GLN A 539 -2.36 12.34 47.27
CA GLN A 539 -1.09 11.62 47.32
C GLN A 539 -0.28 11.96 46.05
N THR A 540 0.81 12.70 46.25
CA THR A 540 1.82 12.97 45.24
C THR A 540 2.86 11.86 45.32
N LEU A 541 2.92 11.02 44.28
CA LEU A 541 4.02 10.06 44.07
C LEU A 541 5.23 10.81 43.50
N SER A 542 6.31 10.86 44.27
CA SER A 542 7.61 11.38 43.83
C SER A 542 8.20 10.50 42.72
N PRO A 543 8.86 11.08 41.70
CA PRO A 543 9.53 10.31 40.66
C PRO A 543 10.83 9.67 41.18
N PRO A 544 11.25 8.52 40.61
CA PRO A 544 12.48 7.83 41.01
C PRO A 544 13.74 8.60 40.57
N PRO A 545 14.87 8.43 41.27
CA PRO A 545 16.12 9.11 40.96
C PRO A 545 16.75 8.58 39.66
N PRO A 546 17.54 9.43 38.94
CA PRO A 546 18.18 9.05 37.70
C PRO A 546 19.34 8.05 37.92
N PRO A 547 19.66 7.22 36.93
CA PRO A 547 20.74 6.24 37.01
C PRO A 547 22.13 6.91 37.02
N PRO A 548 23.15 6.24 37.60
CA PRO A 548 24.51 6.76 37.67
C PRO A 548 25.19 6.79 36.29
N PRO A 549 26.16 7.71 36.08
CA PRO A 549 26.86 7.85 34.81
C PRO A 549 27.78 6.65 34.53
N PRO A 550 28.02 6.34 33.24
CA PRO A 550 28.91 5.25 32.85
C PRO A 550 30.38 5.56 33.16
N PRO A 551 31.22 4.53 33.39
CA PRO A 551 32.65 4.70 33.66
C PRO A 551 33.40 5.21 32.42
N PRO A 552 34.54 5.90 32.62
CA PRO A 552 35.31 6.46 31.52
C PRO A 552 35.95 5.37 30.66
N LEU A 553 35.83 5.50 29.34
CA LEU A 553 36.49 4.68 28.34
C LEU A 553 38.01 4.82 28.48
N SER A 554 38.67 3.69 28.69
CA SER A 554 40.13 3.54 28.63
C SER A 554 40.62 3.78 27.21
N ALA A 555 41.53 4.75 27.05
CA ALA A 555 42.28 4.99 25.82
C ALA A 555 43.17 3.78 25.50
N ASN A 556 43.04 3.23 24.29
CA ASN A 556 44.04 2.32 23.73
C ASN A 556 45.14 3.11 23.01
N PRO A 557 46.40 2.63 23.02
CA PRO A 557 47.54 3.32 22.42
C PRO A 557 47.60 3.09 20.91
N LEU A 558 48.11 4.10 20.21
CA LEU A 558 48.51 4.06 18.81
C LEU A 558 49.67 3.07 18.62
N GLU A 559 49.51 2.11 17.69
CA GLU A 559 50.61 1.33 17.13
C GLU A 559 51.24 2.08 15.95
N GLU A 560 52.57 2.14 16.01
CA GLU A 560 53.52 2.55 14.97
C GLU A 560 53.86 1.39 14.02
N GLN A 561 54.35 1.75 12.82
CA GLN A 561 55.11 0.95 11.83
C GLN A 561 54.26 0.02 10.94
N ASP A 562 54.40 -0.04 9.61
CA ASP A 562 55.63 -0.03 8.82
C ASP A 562 55.49 0.63 7.43
N SER A 563 56.55 1.35 7.07
CA SER A 563 56.93 1.74 5.72
C SER A 563 57.73 0.64 5.04
N CYS A 564 57.33 0.21 3.84
CA CYS A 564 58.23 -0.43 2.89
C CYS A 564 57.95 0.02 1.46
N SER A 565 59.00 0.59 0.88
CA SER A 565 59.13 1.09 -0.48
C SER A 565 59.29 -0.04 -1.50
N ALA A 566 58.70 0.14 -2.69
CA ALA A 566 59.34 0.00 -3.99
C ALA A 566 58.47 0.70 -5.05
#